data_AF-A0A505GVC2-F1
#
_entry.id   AF-A0A505GVC2-F1
#
_cell.length_a   1.000
_cell.length_b   1.000
_cell.length_c   1.000
_cell.angle_alpha   90.00
_cell.angle_beta   90.00
_cell.angle_gamma   90.00
#
_symmetry.space_group_name_H-M   'P 1'
#
loop_
_entity.id
_entity.type
_entity.pdbx_description
1 polymer ?
#
loop_
_entity_poly.entity_id
_entity_poly.type
_entity_poly.pdbx_seq_one_letter_code
_entity_poly.pdbx_strand_id
1 'polypeptide(L)'
;MKVRKITTVVEDVLTEGGRDVNPITRVAAVAAVIENPWAGQGFVDDLGPGIDATASDLGALLAPRVMEALGGELEAYGKAAIVGLDGEIEHGSALIHTLKFGDHFRRAASASTLLPAVEKRADAGAIFDIPLKHFTDATIRSHHQTFEWRVSDAPHADEILVALAGATGGRPQERLAPLSADK
;
A
#
# COMPACT_ATOMS: atom_id res chain seq x y z
N MET A 1 13.87 -13.28 -3.52
CA MET A 1 13.00 -12.83 -2.41
C MET A 1 12.70 -13.97 -1.43
N LYS A 2 12.72 -13.73 -0.11
CA LYS A 2 12.26 -14.68 0.93
C LYS A 2 11.14 -14.05 1.75
N VAL A 3 9.96 -14.68 1.76
CA VAL A 3 8.75 -14.19 2.45
C VAL A 3 8.57 -14.95 3.76
N ARG A 4 8.52 -14.24 4.89
CA ARG A 4 8.20 -14.83 6.21
C ARG A 4 6.70 -14.91 6.46
N LYS A 5 5.96 -13.87 6.08
CA LYS A 5 4.54 -13.74 6.40
C LYS A 5 3.79 -12.96 5.33
N ILE A 6 2.54 -13.36 5.08
CA ILE A 6 1.56 -12.56 4.35
C ILE A 6 0.37 -12.32 5.28
N THR A 7 -0.14 -11.10 5.33
CA THR A 7 -1.31 -10.74 6.14
C THR A 7 -2.29 -9.96 5.28
N THR A 8 -3.56 -10.37 5.31
CA THR A 8 -4.66 -9.70 4.64
C THR A 8 -5.63 -9.19 5.69
N VAL A 9 -6.08 -7.94 5.54
CA VAL A 9 -7.15 -7.33 6.33
C VAL A 9 -8.21 -6.79 5.38
N VAL A 10 -9.47 -6.91 5.79
CA VAL A 10 -10.63 -6.30 5.15
C VAL A 10 -11.40 -5.51 6.20
N GLU A 11 -11.73 -4.27 5.88
CA GLU A 11 -12.57 -3.38 6.67
C GLU A 11 -13.81 -3.01 5.85
N ASP A 12 -14.99 -3.23 6.42
CA ASP A 12 -16.27 -2.84 5.84
C ASP A 12 -16.89 -1.70 6.67
N VAL A 13 -17.09 -0.54 6.03
CA VAL A 13 -17.76 0.59 6.64
C VAL A 13 -19.26 0.48 6.40
N LEU A 14 -20.00 0.04 7.43
CA LEU A 14 -21.45 -0.15 7.37
C LEU A 14 -22.24 1.15 7.63
N THR A 15 -21.69 2.01 8.49
CA THR A 15 -22.29 3.29 8.88
C THR A 15 -21.21 4.33 9.12
N GLU A 16 -21.44 5.57 8.71
CA GLU A 16 -20.54 6.69 9.02
C GLU A 16 -21.36 7.99 9.13
N GLY A 17 -20.96 8.93 10.00
CA GLY A 17 -21.65 10.21 10.13
C GLY A 17 -23.13 10.11 10.55
N GLY A 18 -23.51 9.00 11.20
CA GLY A 18 -24.90 8.74 11.62
C GLY A 18 -25.83 8.27 10.49
N ARG A 19 -25.29 7.79 9.36
CA ARG A 19 -26.05 7.25 8.24
C ARG A 19 -25.51 5.90 7.81
N ASP A 20 -26.38 5.07 7.24
CA ASP A 20 -25.99 3.84 6.56
C ASP A 20 -25.14 4.16 5.33
N VAL A 21 -24.12 3.34 5.07
CA VAL A 21 -23.26 3.41 3.89
C VAL A 21 -23.74 2.36 2.89
N ASN A 22 -24.29 2.80 1.77
CA ASN A 22 -24.83 1.93 0.72
C ASN A 22 -24.45 2.44 -0.69
N PRO A 23 -23.65 1.69 -1.47
CA PRO A 23 -23.04 0.40 -1.11
C PRO A 23 -22.03 0.54 0.03
N ILE A 24 -21.81 -0.54 0.78
CA ILE A 24 -20.77 -0.61 1.82
C ILE A 24 -19.43 -0.24 1.20
N THR A 25 -18.70 0.69 1.83
CA THR A 25 -17.33 1.00 1.43
C THR A 25 -16.40 -0.01 2.08
N ARG A 26 -15.69 -0.79 1.27
CA ARG A 26 -14.71 -1.76 1.71
C ARG A 26 -13.30 -1.26 1.46
N VAL A 27 -12.41 -1.46 2.41
CA VAL A 27 -10.96 -1.34 2.24
C VAL A 27 -10.33 -2.72 2.44
N ALA A 28 -9.43 -3.11 1.56
CA ALA A 28 -8.60 -4.31 1.76
C ALA A 28 -7.13 -3.95 1.66
N ALA A 29 -6.33 -4.50 2.56
CA ALA A 29 -4.89 -4.33 2.58
C ALA A 29 -4.19 -5.69 2.69
N VAL A 30 -3.11 -5.86 1.94
CA VAL A 30 -2.28 -7.06 1.95
C VAL A 30 -0.83 -6.65 2.13
N ALA A 31 -0.17 -7.24 3.13
CA ALA A 31 1.23 -7.01 3.45
C ALA A 31 2.02 -8.32 3.31
N ALA A 32 3.22 -8.22 2.75
CA ALA A 32 4.24 -9.26 2.79
C ALA A 32 5.40 -8.78 3.65
N VAL A 33 5.86 -9.64 4.55
CA VAL A 33 7.07 -9.42 5.33
C VAL A 33 8.18 -10.25 4.72
N ILE A 34 9.24 -9.58 4.29
CA ILE A 34 10.38 -10.19 3.61
C ILE A 34 11.69 -9.92 4.36
N GLU A 35 12.66 -10.79 4.18
CA GLU A 35 14.06 -10.48 4.51
C GLU A 35 14.49 -9.24 3.72
N ASN A 36 15.08 -8.25 4.39
CA ASN A 36 15.62 -7.06 3.74
C ASN A 36 16.79 -7.49 2.83
N PRO A 37 16.72 -7.27 1.50
CA PRO A 37 17.76 -7.71 0.56
C PRO A 37 19.16 -7.13 0.84
N TRP A 38 19.24 -6.07 1.64
CA TRP A 38 20.46 -5.34 1.98
C TRP A 38 20.85 -5.45 3.46
N ALA A 39 20.12 -6.24 4.26
CA ALA A 39 20.47 -6.43 5.68
C ALA A 39 21.91 -6.95 5.85
N GLY A 40 22.63 -6.35 6.80
CA GLY A 40 24.01 -6.75 7.15
C GLY A 40 25.08 -6.40 6.12
N GLN A 41 24.76 -5.74 5.00
CA GLN A 41 25.73 -5.39 3.96
C GLN A 41 26.44 -4.05 4.20
N GLY A 42 26.06 -3.32 5.25
CA GLY A 42 26.52 -1.95 5.47
C GLY A 42 25.80 -0.98 4.54
N PHE A 43 26.50 0.07 4.08
CA PHE A 43 25.97 0.99 3.08
C PHE A 43 26.14 0.40 1.67
N VAL A 44 25.04 0.37 0.90
CA VAL A 44 25.04 -0.18 -0.46
C VAL A 44 24.76 0.96 -1.44
N ASP A 45 25.80 1.39 -2.17
CA ASP A 45 25.69 2.49 -3.14
C ASP A 45 24.71 2.19 -4.30
N ASP A 46 24.65 0.92 -4.73
CA ASP A 46 23.78 0.49 -5.83
C ASP A 46 22.76 -0.55 -5.35
N LEU A 47 21.53 -0.09 -5.14
CA LEU A 47 20.40 -0.94 -4.76
C LEU A 47 19.80 -1.71 -5.96
N GLY A 48 20.22 -1.40 -7.20
CA GLY A 48 19.68 -1.96 -8.44
C GLY A 48 19.56 -3.50 -8.45
N PRO A 49 20.61 -4.26 -8.09
CA PRO A 49 20.53 -5.72 -8.02
C PRO A 49 19.45 -6.24 -7.07
N GLY A 50 19.26 -5.59 -5.91
CA GLY A 50 18.24 -5.95 -4.93
C GLY A 50 16.82 -5.64 -5.40
N ILE A 51 16.65 -4.49 -6.08
CA ILE A 51 15.38 -4.09 -6.72
C ILE A 51 14.99 -5.14 -7.77
N ASP A 52 15.93 -5.50 -8.64
CA ASP A 52 15.70 -6.41 -9.76
C ASP A 52 15.32 -7.82 -9.31
N ALA A 53 15.90 -8.29 -8.21
CA ALA A 53 15.63 -9.61 -7.63
C ALA A 53 14.37 -9.68 -6.77
N THR A 54 13.69 -8.56 -6.49
CA THR A 54 12.66 -8.50 -5.43
C THR A 54 11.38 -7.78 -5.84
N ALA A 55 11.48 -6.60 -6.46
CA ALA A 55 10.35 -5.67 -6.59
C ALA A 55 9.20 -6.24 -7.45
N SER A 56 9.52 -6.90 -8.56
CA SER A 56 8.49 -7.48 -9.44
C SER A 56 7.75 -8.63 -8.77
N ASP A 57 8.47 -9.53 -8.09
CA ASP A 57 7.86 -10.67 -7.43
C ASP A 57 6.95 -10.24 -6.26
N LEU A 58 7.34 -9.19 -5.53
CA LEU A 58 6.48 -8.56 -4.51
C LEU A 58 5.18 -8.03 -5.12
N GLY A 59 5.26 -7.29 -6.22
CA GLY A 59 4.09 -6.72 -6.88
C GLY A 59 3.14 -7.82 -7.39
N ALA A 60 3.69 -8.86 -8.02
CA ALA A 60 2.96 -10.02 -8.51
C ALA A 60 2.31 -10.83 -7.37
N LEU A 61 2.93 -10.85 -6.20
CA LEU A 61 2.41 -11.53 -5.02
C LEU A 61 1.23 -10.77 -4.39
N LEU A 62 1.37 -9.45 -4.21
CA LEU A 62 0.45 -8.64 -3.43
C LEU A 62 -0.79 -8.19 -4.22
N ALA A 63 -0.60 -7.71 -5.46
CA ALA A 63 -1.69 -7.07 -6.21
C ALA A 63 -2.92 -7.97 -6.43
N PRO A 64 -2.77 -9.24 -6.86
CA PRO A 64 -3.94 -10.13 -7.04
C PRO A 64 -4.67 -10.39 -5.73
N ARG A 65 -3.96 -10.49 -4.60
CA ARG A 65 -4.56 -10.73 -3.28
C ARG A 65 -5.39 -9.55 -2.79
N VAL A 66 -4.96 -8.32 -3.10
CA VAL A 66 -5.75 -7.12 -2.78
C VAL A 66 -7.04 -7.12 -3.60
N MET A 67 -6.95 -7.39 -4.90
CA MET A 67 -8.13 -7.44 -5.77
C MET A 67 -9.12 -8.54 -5.34
N GLU A 68 -8.60 -9.72 -4.98
CA GLU A 68 -9.40 -10.83 -4.45
C GLU A 68 -10.08 -10.46 -3.11
N ALA A 69 -9.33 -9.87 -2.18
CA ALA A 69 -9.84 -9.48 -0.87
C ALA A 69 -10.87 -8.34 -0.92
N LEU A 70 -10.77 -7.44 -1.90
CA LEU A 70 -11.79 -6.42 -2.16
C LEU A 70 -13.11 -7.08 -2.56
N GLY A 71 -13.08 -8.04 -3.48
CA GLY A 71 -14.29 -8.71 -3.97
C GLY A 71 -15.29 -7.77 -4.68
N GLY A 72 -14.83 -6.59 -5.11
CA GLY A 72 -15.61 -5.53 -5.77
C GLY A 72 -14.73 -4.66 -6.68
N GLU A 73 -15.31 -3.65 -7.31
CA GLU A 73 -14.56 -2.73 -8.17
C GLU A 73 -13.65 -1.83 -7.33
N LEU A 74 -12.40 -1.67 -7.78
CA LEU A 74 -11.43 -0.78 -7.14
C LEU A 74 -11.73 0.67 -7.55
N GLU A 75 -11.81 1.58 -6.57
CA GLU A 75 -11.87 3.02 -6.84
C GLU A 75 -10.66 3.78 -6.27
N ALA A 76 -10.05 3.32 -5.18
CA ALA A 76 -8.87 3.94 -4.59
C ALA A 76 -7.77 2.93 -4.30
N TYR A 77 -6.51 3.35 -4.32
CA TYR A 77 -5.38 2.49 -3.96
C TYR A 77 -4.18 3.24 -3.35
N GLY A 78 -3.27 2.48 -2.75
CA GLY A 78 -2.03 2.98 -2.16
C GLY A 78 -1.04 1.87 -1.88
N LYS A 79 0.18 2.25 -1.48
CA LYS A 79 1.27 1.33 -1.15
C LYS A 79 2.03 1.78 0.10
N ALA A 80 2.73 0.85 0.73
CA ALA A 80 3.58 1.14 1.87
C ALA A 80 4.83 0.26 1.92
N ALA A 81 5.89 0.79 2.52
CA ALA A 81 7.07 0.05 2.93
C ALA A 81 7.49 0.46 4.36
N ILE A 82 7.53 -0.51 5.28
CA ILE A 82 8.02 -0.31 6.64
C ILE A 82 9.30 -1.14 6.79
N VAL A 83 10.41 -0.45 7.00
CA VAL A 83 11.75 -1.04 7.10
C VAL A 83 12.08 -1.28 8.58
N GLY A 84 12.62 -2.46 8.88
CA GLY A 84 13.17 -2.78 10.19
C GLY A 84 14.36 -1.90 10.56
N LEU A 85 14.72 -1.90 11.85
CA LEU A 85 15.72 -0.97 12.38
C LEU A 85 17.13 -1.15 11.83
N ASP A 86 17.49 -2.34 11.31
CA ASP A 86 18.80 -2.62 10.72
C ASP A 86 18.87 -2.24 9.23
N GLY A 87 17.80 -1.64 8.69
CA GLY A 87 17.77 -1.05 7.36
C GLY A 87 17.74 0.48 7.37
N GLU A 88 17.54 1.04 6.18
CA GLU A 88 17.29 2.46 5.96
C GLU A 88 16.04 2.69 5.12
N ILE A 89 15.49 3.90 5.17
CA ILE A 89 14.26 4.26 4.45
C ILE A 89 14.39 3.97 2.95
N GLU A 90 15.59 4.15 2.39
CA GLU A 90 15.86 3.92 0.97
C GLU A 90 15.61 2.46 0.55
N HIS A 91 15.82 1.47 1.43
CA HIS A 91 15.50 0.07 1.13
C HIS A 91 14.01 -0.13 0.86
N GLY A 92 13.15 0.55 1.63
CA GLY A 92 11.71 0.54 1.40
C GLY A 92 11.36 1.24 0.09
N SER A 93 11.86 2.47 -0.08
CA SER A 93 11.67 3.29 -1.29
C SER A 93 12.08 2.54 -2.56
N ALA A 94 13.23 1.87 -2.56
CA ALA A 94 13.77 1.10 -3.67
C ALA A 94 12.81 0.03 -4.19
N LEU A 95 12.07 -0.61 -3.28
CA LEU A 95 11.12 -1.66 -3.64
C LEU A 95 9.77 -1.12 -4.11
N ILE A 96 9.29 -0.01 -3.54
CA ILE A 96 7.93 0.47 -3.84
C ILE A 96 7.89 1.60 -4.89
N HIS A 97 8.97 2.35 -5.12
CA HIS A 97 9.04 3.45 -6.10
C HIS A 97 9.64 3.04 -7.46
N THR A 98 9.42 1.80 -7.85
CA THR A 98 9.76 1.29 -9.17
C THR A 98 8.52 0.78 -9.91
N LEU A 99 8.48 0.99 -11.22
CA LEU A 99 7.42 0.43 -12.08
C LEU A 99 7.40 -1.10 -12.03
N LYS A 100 8.54 -1.74 -11.75
CA LYS A 100 8.63 -3.21 -11.57
C LYS A 100 7.66 -3.72 -10.50
N PHE A 101 7.44 -2.94 -9.43
CA PHE A 101 6.47 -3.25 -8.38
C PHE A 101 5.08 -2.71 -8.72
N GLY A 102 4.96 -1.39 -8.89
CA GLY A 102 3.67 -0.70 -8.98
C GLY A 102 2.81 -1.10 -10.19
N ASP A 103 3.42 -1.49 -11.31
CA ASP A 103 2.68 -1.83 -12.52
C ASP A 103 1.90 -3.12 -12.42
N HIS A 104 2.21 -4.00 -11.46
CA HIS A 104 1.38 -5.19 -11.22
C HIS A 104 -0.02 -4.77 -10.74
N PHE A 105 -0.10 -3.86 -9.78
CA PHE A 105 -1.38 -3.38 -9.29
C PHE A 105 -2.07 -2.46 -10.30
N ARG A 106 -1.31 -1.56 -10.94
CA ARG A 106 -1.88 -0.67 -11.96
C ARG A 106 -2.48 -1.43 -13.14
N ARG A 107 -1.81 -2.48 -13.64
CA ARG A 107 -2.34 -3.33 -14.72
C ARG A 107 -3.54 -4.15 -14.27
N ALA A 108 -3.51 -4.73 -13.07
CA ALA A 108 -4.64 -5.46 -12.52
C ALA A 108 -5.91 -4.60 -12.39
N ALA A 109 -5.73 -3.30 -12.11
CA ALA A 109 -6.80 -2.33 -11.95
C ALA A 109 -7.09 -1.45 -13.18
N SER A 110 -6.36 -1.61 -14.30
CA SER A 110 -6.41 -0.67 -15.44
C SER A 110 -6.23 0.81 -15.03
N ALA A 111 -5.38 1.06 -14.04
CA ALA A 111 -5.20 2.37 -13.43
C ALA A 111 -4.29 3.29 -14.27
N SER A 112 -4.60 4.58 -14.31
CA SER A 112 -3.77 5.59 -15.01
C SER A 112 -2.86 6.38 -14.06
N THR A 113 -3.19 6.44 -12.76
CA THR A 113 -2.42 7.20 -11.77
C THR A 113 -1.24 6.40 -11.20
N LEU A 114 -0.43 7.06 -10.37
CA LEU A 114 0.57 6.40 -9.52
C LEU A 114 -0.03 6.19 -8.13
N LEU A 115 0.36 5.10 -7.49
CA LEU A 115 -0.06 4.83 -6.12
C LEU A 115 0.62 5.82 -5.17
N PRO A 116 -0.13 6.53 -4.31
CA PRO A 116 0.45 7.26 -3.18
C PRO A 116 1.10 6.28 -2.20
N ALA A 117 2.11 6.75 -1.48
CA ALA A 117 3.01 5.91 -0.70
C ALA A 117 3.21 6.40 0.73
N VAL A 118 3.53 5.47 1.61
CA VAL A 118 4.24 5.75 2.86
C VAL A 118 5.50 4.89 2.93
N GLU A 119 6.61 5.50 3.32
CA GLU A 119 7.85 4.81 3.66
C GLU A 119 8.29 5.24 5.06
N LYS A 120 8.61 4.26 5.92
CA LYS A 120 8.94 4.49 7.32
C LYS A 120 9.97 3.47 7.78
N ARG A 121 10.88 3.87 8.68
CA ARG A 121 11.67 2.92 9.48
C ARG A 121 11.05 2.80 10.87
N ALA A 122 10.80 1.59 11.35
CA ALA A 122 10.17 1.39 12.64
C ALA A 122 10.44 -0.01 13.23
N ASP A 123 10.20 -0.13 14.54
CA ASP A 123 10.15 -1.40 15.25
C ASP A 123 8.96 -2.28 14.82
N ALA A 124 9.06 -3.58 15.14
CA ALA A 124 7.98 -4.53 14.94
C ALA A 124 6.67 -4.07 15.59
N GLY A 125 5.57 -4.18 14.86
CA GLY A 125 4.24 -3.81 15.36
C GLY A 125 3.92 -2.32 15.29
N ALA A 126 4.77 -1.51 14.65
CA ALA A 126 4.47 -0.10 14.42
C ALA A 126 3.21 0.10 13.59
N ILE A 127 2.41 1.09 13.98
CA ILE A 127 1.25 1.57 13.23
C ILE A 127 1.72 2.45 12.07
N PHE A 128 1.05 2.33 10.93
CA PHE A 128 1.27 3.15 9.75
C PHE A 128 -0.01 3.35 8.93
N ASP A 129 0.03 4.42 8.15
CA ASP A 129 -1.10 4.94 7.37
C ASP A 129 -0.82 4.80 5.89
N ILE A 130 -1.64 4.03 5.17
CA ILE A 130 -1.57 3.95 3.72
C ILE A 130 -2.47 5.04 3.14
N PRO A 131 -1.94 6.13 2.56
CA PRO A 131 -2.77 7.07 1.82
C PRO A 131 -3.36 6.36 0.60
N LEU A 132 -4.62 6.64 0.29
CA LEU A 132 -5.30 6.16 -0.90
C LEU A 132 -5.71 7.34 -1.79
N LYS A 133 -5.66 7.14 -3.11
CA LYS A 133 -6.10 8.08 -4.14
C LYS A 133 -6.85 7.34 -5.24
N HIS A 134 -7.70 8.07 -5.97
CA HIS A 134 -8.47 7.49 -7.05
C HIS A 134 -7.55 6.95 -8.14
N PHE A 135 -7.80 5.71 -8.55
CA PHE A 135 -6.90 4.93 -9.40
C PHE A 135 -6.73 5.49 -10.83
N THR A 136 -7.74 6.20 -11.36
CA THR A 136 -7.68 6.78 -12.73
C THR A 136 -7.67 8.31 -12.80
N ASP A 137 -7.82 9.00 -11.66
CA ASP A 137 -7.83 10.46 -11.63
C ASP A 137 -7.44 10.99 -10.24
N ALA A 138 -6.18 11.38 -10.09
CA ALA A 138 -5.64 11.87 -8.83
C ALA A 138 -6.31 13.16 -8.30
N THR A 139 -7.12 13.83 -9.12
CA THR A 139 -7.84 15.06 -8.76
C THR A 139 -9.18 14.81 -8.07
N ILE A 140 -9.71 13.57 -8.10
CA ILE A 140 -10.99 13.24 -7.46
C ILE A 140 -10.87 13.35 -5.94
N ARG A 141 -11.48 14.41 -5.40
CA ARG A 141 -11.35 14.81 -4.00
C ARG A 141 -12.00 13.84 -3.01
N SER A 142 -13.08 13.17 -3.40
CA SER A 142 -13.76 12.17 -2.55
C SER A 142 -12.84 11.00 -2.15
N HIS A 143 -11.83 10.71 -2.97
CA HIS A 143 -10.93 9.56 -2.80
C HIS A 143 -9.62 9.87 -2.07
N HIS A 144 -9.45 11.11 -1.58
CA HIS A 144 -8.32 11.44 -0.71
C HIS A 144 -8.60 10.88 0.68
N GLN A 145 -8.09 9.69 0.98
CA GLN A 145 -8.38 8.98 2.23
C GLN A 145 -7.16 8.22 2.73
N THR A 146 -7.27 7.62 3.91
CA THR A 146 -6.19 6.91 4.59
C THR A 146 -6.72 5.62 5.19
N PHE A 147 -5.91 4.58 5.17
CA PHE A 147 -6.16 3.34 5.90
C PHE A 147 -5.02 3.09 6.91
N GLU A 148 -5.35 3.12 8.20
CA GLU A 148 -4.41 2.84 9.30
C GLU A 148 -4.40 1.35 9.62
N TRP A 149 -3.22 0.74 9.74
CA TRP A 149 -3.09 -0.63 10.23
C TRP A 149 -1.67 -0.97 10.69
N ARG A 150 -1.46 -2.22 11.11
CA ARG A 150 -0.16 -2.78 11.50
C ARG A 150 -0.11 -4.30 11.32
N VAL A 151 1.09 -4.87 11.27
CA VAL A 151 1.34 -6.31 11.49
C VAL A 151 2.07 -6.46 12.82
N SER A 152 1.47 -7.19 13.76
CA SER A 152 1.82 -7.11 15.19
C SER A 152 3.27 -7.44 15.56
N ASP A 153 3.93 -8.31 14.79
CA ASP A 153 5.28 -8.82 15.01
C ASP A 153 6.22 -8.48 13.84
N ALA A 154 5.90 -7.49 13.02
CA ALA A 154 6.68 -7.15 11.83
C ALA A 154 6.79 -5.64 11.61
N PRO A 155 7.84 -5.18 10.91
CA PRO A 155 9.02 -5.96 10.49
C PRO A 155 9.95 -6.29 11.69
N HIS A 156 10.64 -7.43 11.66
CA HIS A 156 11.85 -7.59 12.49
C HIS A 156 12.95 -6.65 11.99
N ALA A 157 14.03 -6.50 12.76
CA ALA A 157 15.09 -5.53 12.49
C ALA A 157 15.71 -5.67 11.08
N ASP A 158 15.86 -6.91 10.61
CA ASP A 158 16.43 -7.30 9.32
C ASP A 158 15.37 -7.51 8.21
N GLU A 159 14.15 -7.01 8.40
CA GLU A 159 13.03 -7.23 7.48
C GLU A 159 12.48 -5.94 6.86
N ILE A 160 11.69 -6.12 5.80
CA ILE A 160 10.84 -5.08 5.22
C ILE A 160 9.42 -5.63 5.15
N LEU A 161 8.47 -4.87 5.67
CA LEU A 161 7.04 -5.06 5.39
C LEU A 161 6.68 -4.22 4.18
N VAL A 162 6.20 -4.85 3.11
CA VAL A 162 5.70 -4.18 1.91
C VAL A 162 4.21 -4.45 1.79
N ALA A 163 3.41 -3.41 1.56
CA ALA A 163 1.96 -3.52 1.49
C ALA A 163 1.35 -2.79 0.30
N LEU A 164 0.22 -3.34 -0.15
CA LEU A 164 -0.72 -2.69 -1.06
C LEU A 164 -2.09 -2.63 -0.38
N ALA A 165 -2.82 -1.54 -0.62
CA ALA A 165 -4.19 -1.40 -0.19
C ALA A 165 -5.07 -0.86 -1.32
N GLY A 166 -6.33 -1.26 -1.30
CA GLY A 166 -7.35 -0.76 -2.20
C GLY A 166 -8.67 -0.50 -1.45
N ALA A 167 -9.53 0.32 -2.05
CA ALA A 167 -10.87 0.60 -1.56
C ALA A 167 -11.89 0.54 -2.68
N THR A 168 -13.12 0.12 -2.37
CA THR A 168 -14.26 0.07 -3.30
C THR A 168 -15.00 1.40 -3.43
N GLY A 169 -14.46 2.48 -2.87
CA GLY A 169 -15.06 3.80 -2.90
C GLY A 169 -14.20 4.86 -2.23
N GLY A 170 -14.59 6.12 -2.39
CA GLY A 170 -14.05 7.25 -1.63
C GLY A 170 -14.61 7.30 -0.20
N ARG A 171 -14.37 8.42 0.50
CA ARG A 171 -14.88 8.63 1.85
C ARG A 171 -16.43 8.55 1.84
N PRO A 172 -17.08 7.70 2.65
CA PRO A 172 -18.53 7.50 2.59
C PRO A 172 -19.36 8.77 2.80
N GLN A 173 -18.87 9.72 3.58
CA GLN A 173 -19.54 11.00 3.83
C GLN A 173 -18.96 12.17 3.01
N GLU A 174 -18.36 11.91 1.86
CA GLU A 174 -17.82 12.96 0.99
C GLU A 174 -18.90 14.00 0.63
N ARG A 175 -18.54 15.29 0.74
CA ARG A 175 -19.45 16.44 0.54
C ARG A 175 -18.66 17.71 0.25
N LEU A 176 -17.46 17.54 -0.30
CA LEU A 176 -16.57 18.65 -0.65
C LEU A 176 -16.77 18.95 -2.13
N ALA A 177 -16.66 20.22 -2.51
CA ALA A 177 -16.70 20.58 -3.92
C ALA A 177 -15.60 19.82 -4.72
N PRO A 178 -15.77 19.57 -6.02
CA PRO A 178 -14.70 19.05 -6.86
C PRO A 178 -13.45 19.92 -6.82
N LEU A 179 -12.27 19.35 -7.14
CA LEU A 179 -11.02 20.12 -7.15
C LEU A 179 -11.04 21.29 -8.15
N SER A 180 -11.83 21.18 -9.23
CA SER A 180 -11.98 22.24 -10.23
C SER A 180 -12.66 23.52 -9.71
N ALA A 181 -13.35 23.46 -8.57
CA ALA A 181 -14.02 24.62 -7.96
C ALA A 181 -13.05 25.57 -7.22
N ASP A 182 -11.79 25.16 -6.99
CA ASP A 182 -10.78 25.99 -6.31
C ASP A 182 -10.11 27.02 -7.24
N LYS A 183 -10.50 27.05 -8.53
CA LYS A 183 -9.92 27.90 -9.57
C LYS A 183 -10.68 29.20 -9.77
#